data_AF-A0AAT9GZL8-F1
#
_entry.id   AF-A0AAT9GZL8-F1
#
_cell.length_a   1.000
_cell.length_b   1.000
_cell.length_c   1.000
_cell.angle_alpha   90.00
_cell.angle_beta   90.00
_cell.angle_gamma   90.00
#
_symmetry.space_group_name_H-M   'P 1'
#
loop_
_entity.id
_entity.type
_entity.pdbx_description
1 polymer ?
#
loop_
_entity_poly.entity_id
_entity_poly.type
_entity_poly.pdbx_seq_one_letter_code
_entity_poly.pdbx_strand_id
1 'polypeptide(L)'
;MALKETVKQWFKTGLKPTESQFYQFFDSIWWKEEKIPANKIENLQEILDDKADFDWVQNSLVQAKDRASHTGTQLSSTISNFNESVNALLAVFKAENYLDATSSIQGQINAINNLLSSDDVNLDQLQEIVDYIKSIQANIDTLLVNDLVTGGTLKALTAEMGKMINNRLLDLEARPIPEGFYVTTLIASSKLLYFSDQFREVDLQSVLPTTTIVNTNEIVRNGNDLFIVGNYSPDGSLTTFIMRLVNCRLRDNILVWEKSNAIELSGQIHGLICHNGFLYAATITTVTKITKINPYDFTDVRTLTMPATAEFDGLTTDIVGYKDKLYILVATAYYQPSKFIEISDDLTRYRQVFSQTSSTSYRTAPGIPFLIYNDELYIPFFQNATNISVRVYDLQGNIKRERTGITINTIVGGGSFAVPHWIGIFNNKLLITTIYGKSLVRLDCQTLATEESVALATSVTDDNTVSADGYVFLNGEKSSFDTAAPVQLLKVKYNNFTDKTILLADSAFNNGNGSYGSINNNIDKSGLNLNAKKNNYLTKTADYTIVLNDFPNNNCLLIFADATTAAFTITLPTALSSNGYEVTVIKTDASANSVTVKGNGSQLINASNTQVLAAQYDKINVKSNGVQNFII
;
A
#
# COMPACT_ATOMS: atom_id res chain seq x y z
N MET A 1 38.81 -152.96 -39.39
CA MET A 1 38.54 -153.40 -40.78
C MET A 1 39.81 -153.28 -41.58
N ALA A 2 40.40 -154.39 -41.97
CA ALA A 2 41.51 -154.38 -42.92
C ALA A 2 41.00 -153.84 -44.26
N LEU A 3 41.62 -152.78 -44.80
CA LEU A 3 41.28 -152.24 -46.11
C LEU A 3 41.82 -153.18 -47.19
N LYS A 4 41.17 -153.25 -48.35
CA LYS A 4 41.57 -154.06 -49.52
C LYS A 4 43.07 -153.97 -49.83
N GLU A 5 43.67 -152.78 -49.65
CA GLU A 5 45.10 -152.57 -49.89
C GLU A 5 46.01 -153.11 -48.78
N THR A 6 45.54 -153.14 -47.53
CA THR A 6 46.23 -153.79 -46.40
C THR A 6 46.34 -155.29 -46.64
N VAL A 7 45.24 -155.92 -47.09
CA VAL A 7 45.20 -157.35 -47.44
C VAL A 7 46.14 -157.66 -48.61
N LYS A 8 46.14 -156.84 -49.66
CA LYS A 8 47.08 -156.98 -50.78
C LYS A 8 48.55 -156.76 -50.39
N GLN A 9 48.85 -155.96 -49.36
CA GLN A 9 50.22 -155.75 -48.92
C GLN A 9 50.81 -156.91 -48.12
N TRP A 10 49.99 -157.56 -47.28
CA TRP A 10 50.38 -158.86 -46.70
C TRP A 10 50.77 -159.85 -47.81
N PHE A 11 50.10 -159.80 -48.97
CA PHE A 11 50.38 -160.62 -50.16
C PHE A 11 51.64 -160.23 -50.95
N LYS A 12 52.03 -158.95 -51.01
CA LYS A 12 53.28 -158.52 -51.69
C LYS A 12 54.56 -158.76 -50.87
N THR A 13 54.52 -158.66 -49.53
CA THR A 13 55.72 -158.64 -48.63
C THR A 13 55.99 -159.93 -47.84
N GLY A 14 55.01 -160.84 -47.76
CA GLY A 14 55.17 -162.14 -47.10
C GLY A 14 54.86 -162.18 -45.59
N LEU A 15 54.33 -161.10 -45.01
CA LEU A 15 53.86 -161.05 -43.61
C LEU A 15 52.57 -161.86 -43.41
N LYS A 16 52.44 -162.58 -42.28
CA LYS A 16 51.23 -163.34 -41.93
C LYS A 16 50.28 -162.51 -41.06
N PRO A 17 48.96 -162.52 -41.33
CA PRO A 17 47.98 -161.89 -40.45
C PRO A 17 47.85 -162.67 -39.14
N THR A 18 47.50 -161.96 -38.08
CA THR A 18 47.05 -162.53 -36.81
C THR A 18 45.62 -163.08 -36.93
N GLU A 19 45.19 -163.92 -35.99
CA GLU A 19 43.82 -164.48 -35.94
C GLU A 19 42.73 -163.40 -36.01
N SER A 20 42.83 -162.38 -35.16
CA SER A 20 41.88 -161.25 -35.15
C SER A 20 41.82 -160.53 -36.50
N GLN A 21 42.96 -160.41 -37.19
CA GLN A 21 43.02 -159.82 -38.53
C GLN A 21 42.39 -160.71 -39.60
N PHE A 22 42.51 -162.03 -39.47
CA PHE A 22 41.88 -163.00 -40.37
C PHE A 22 40.35 -163.02 -40.21
N TYR A 23 39.84 -163.02 -38.97
CA TYR A 23 38.40 -162.95 -38.70
C TYR A 23 37.77 -161.64 -39.21
N GLN A 24 38.44 -160.50 -39.02
CA GLN A 24 37.96 -159.22 -39.56
C GLN A 24 37.83 -159.18 -41.09
N PHE A 25 38.62 -159.98 -41.81
CA PHE A 25 38.47 -160.11 -43.26
C PHE A 25 37.21 -160.90 -43.62
N PHE A 26 36.96 -162.03 -42.95
CA PHE A 26 35.76 -162.85 -43.16
C PHE A 26 34.48 -162.10 -42.79
N ASP A 27 34.52 -161.26 -41.76
CA ASP A 27 33.40 -160.39 -41.36
C ASP A 27 33.19 -159.20 -42.32
N SER A 28 34.07 -158.98 -43.31
CA SER A 28 34.02 -157.84 -44.24
C SER A 28 33.41 -158.15 -45.61
N ILE A 29 33.07 -159.42 -45.87
CA ILE A 29 32.45 -159.92 -47.10
C ILE A 29 31.11 -160.56 -46.77
N TRP A 30 30.18 -160.59 -47.74
CA TRP A 30 28.84 -161.19 -47.56
C TRP A 30 28.82 -162.65 -48.00
N TRP A 31 28.25 -163.53 -47.19
CA TRP A 31 28.13 -164.97 -47.47
C TRP A 31 26.79 -165.30 -48.16
N LYS A 32 26.72 -166.42 -48.90
CA LYS A 32 25.52 -166.79 -49.68
C LYS A 32 24.28 -167.10 -48.81
N GLU A 33 24.49 -167.46 -47.55
CA GLU A 33 23.42 -167.71 -46.57
C GLU A 33 22.86 -166.41 -45.93
N GLU A 34 23.50 -165.25 -46.16
CA GLU A 34 23.21 -163.99 -45.46
C GLU A 34 22.35 -163.02 -46.28
N LYS A 35 21.51 -162.26 -45.57
CA LYS A 35 20.70 -161.17 -46.15
C LYS A 35 21.43 -159.84 -46.04
N ILE A 36 21.40 -159.01 -47.09
CA ILE A 36 22.03 -157.69 -47.13
C ILE A 36 21.09 -156.63 -46.50
N PRO A 37 21.51 -155.88 -45.47
CA PRO A 37 20.76 -154.77 -44.88
C PRO A 37 20.62 -153.56 -45.82
N ALA A 38 19.47 -152.89 -45.79
CA ALA A 38 19.14 -151.78 -46.69
C ALA A 38 20.17 -150.63 -46.70
N ASN A 39 20.77 -150.31 -45.55
CA ASN A 39 21.80 -149.26 -45.42
C ASN A 39 23.14 -149.60 -46.09
N LYS A 40 23.24 -150.77 -46.75
CA LYS A 40 24.41 -151.22 -47.52
C LYS A 40 24.15 -151.23 -49.03
N ILE A 41 22.98 -150.79 -49.49
CA ILE A 41 22.62 -150.70 -50.91
C ILE A 41 22.79 -149.25 -51.37
N GLU A 42 23.71 -149.03 -52.32
CA GLU A 42 23.99 -147.73 -52.91
C GLU A 42 22.80 -147.25 -53.75
N ASN A 43 22.51 -145.94 -53.70
CA ASN A 43 21.38 -145.28 -54.37
C ASN A 43 19.98 -145.77 -53.98
N LEU A 44 19.86 -146.55 -52.90
CA LEU A 44 18.55 -146.94 -52.36
C LEU A 44 17.73 -145.71 -51.94
N GLN A 45 18.38 -144.67 -51.41
CA GLN A 45 17.73 -143.41 -51.03
C GLN A 45 17.25 -142.62 -52.25
N GLU A 46 18.04 -142.51 -53.33
CA GLU A 46 17.62 -141.85 -54.58
C GLU A 46 16.37 -142.50 -55.19
N ILE A 47 16.31 -143.83 -55.20
CA ILE A 47 15.13 -144.59 -55.69
C ILE A 47 13.89 -144.34 -54.81
N LEU A 48 14.09 -144.12 -53.51
CA LEU A 48 13.02 -143.75 -52.58
C LEU A 48 12.59 -142.29 -52.76
N ASP A 49 13.53 -141.39 -53.07
CA ASP A 49 13.30 -139.97 -53.29
C ASP A 49 12.53 -139.72 -54.61
N ASP A 50 12.69 -140.57 -55.64
CA ASP A 50 11.95 -140.52 -56.92
C ASP A 50 10.48 -140.98 -56.82
N LYS A 51 10.06 -141.61 -55.71
CA LYS A 51 8.82 -142.40 -55.60
C LYS A 51 7.63 -141.70 -54.92
N ALA A 52 7.52 -140.38 -55.10
CA ALA A 52 6.31 -139.54 -54.89
C ALA A 52 6.25 -138.75 -53.58
N ASP A 53 5.89 -137.47 -53.53
CA ASP A 53 5.53 -136.48 -54.58
C ASP A 53 6.00 -135.10 -54.06
N PHE A 54 7.20 -134.68 -54.46
CA PHE A 54 7.91 -133.53 -53.88
C PHE A 54 7.11 -132.23 -53.99
N ASP A 55 6.32 -132.05 -55.05
CA ASP A 55 5.56 -130.82 -55.29
C ASP A 55 4.33 -130.68 -54.38
N TRP A 56 3.64 -131.78 -54.07
CA TRP A 56 2.50 -131.74 -53.14
C TRP A 56 2.99 -131.56 -51.70
N VAL A 57 4.09 -132.23 -51.33
CA VAL A 57 4.71 -132.09 -50.02
C VAL A 57 5.29 -130.68 -49.84
N GLN A 58 5.97 -130.10 -50.84
CA GLN A 58 6.46 -128.72 -50.78
C GLN A 58 5.33 -127.69 -50.74
N ASN A 59 4.29 -127.80 -51.57
CA ASN A 59 3.16 -126.87 -51.52
C ASN A 59 2.38 -126.97 -50.20
N SER A 60 2.21 -128.18 -49.67
CA SER A 60 1.54 -128.39 -48.39
C SER A 60 2.41 -127.93 -47.22
N LEU A 61 3.75 -128.04 -47.30
CA LEU A 61 4.68 -127.48 -46.31
C LEU A 61 4.82 -125.97 -46.40
N VAL A 62 4.73 -125.36 -47.58
CA VAL A 62 4.72 -123.89 -47.76
C VAL A 62 3.42 -123.33 -47.19
N GLN A 63 2.27 -123.93 -47.51
CA GLN A 63 1.00 -123.48 -46.95
C GLN A 63 0.84 -123.84 -45.46
N ALA A 64 1.39 -124.96 -44.99
CA ALA A 64 1.42 -125.27 -43.56
C ALA A 64 2.47 -124.43 -42.81
N LYS A 65 3.57 -123.99 -43.44
CA LYS A 65 4.47 -122.97 -42.90
C LYS A 65 3.82 -121.60 -42.91
N ASP A 66 3.08 -121.20 -43.93
CA ASP A 66 2.38 -119.92 -43.94
C ASP A 66 1.21 -119.90 -42.94
N ARG A 67 0.55 -121.05 -42.69
CA ARG A 67 -0.53 -121.19 -41.70
C ARG A 67 -0.03 -121.47 -40.26
N ALA A 68 1.05 -122.22 -40.07
CA ALA A 68 1.67 -122.45 -38.76
C ALA A 68 2.62 -121.31 -38.37
N SER A 69 3.07 -120.51 -39.35
CA SER A 69 3.89 -119.33 -39.17
C SER A 69 3.10 -118.09 -39.58
N HIS A 70 2.06 -117.80 -38.79
CA HIS A 70 1.82 -116.42 -38.36
C HIS A 70 3.11 -115.91 -37.69
N THR A 71 4.11 -115.62 -38.52
CA THR A 71 5.44 -115.13 -38.15
C THR A 71 5.33 -113.69 -37.69
N GLY A 72 6.34 -113.23 -36.94
CA GLY A 72 6.49 -111.81 -36.59
C GLY A 72 6.39 -110.84 -37.77
N THR A 73 6.36 -111.28 -39.02
CA THR A 73 6.29 -110.46 -40.25
C THR A 73 4.93 -109.79 -40.50
N GLN A 74 3.79 -110.45 -40.23
CA GLN A 74 2.46 -109.80 -40.38
C GLN A 74 2.15 -108.86 -39.21
N LEU A 75 2.61 -109.23 -38.00
CA LEU A 75 2.57 -108.34 -36.85
C LEU A 75 3.55 -107.18 -37.05
N SER A 76 4.73 -107.41 -37.64
CA SER A 76 5.71 -106.38 -37.96
C SER A 76 5.25 -105.47 -39.10
N SER A 77 4.51 -105.95 -40.10
CA SER A 77 3.92 -105.06 -41.11
C SER A 77 2.76 -104.24 -40.53
N THR A 78 1.92 -104.83 -39.68
CA THR A 78 0.85 -104.11 -38.98
C THR A 78 1.43 -103.07 -38.00
N ILE A 79 2.46 -103.42 -37.23
CA ILE A 79 3.20 -102.50 -36.35
C ILE A 79 3.98 -101.47 -37.16
N SER A 80 4.58 -101.83 -38.30
CA SER A 80 5.28 -100.89 -39.18
C SER A 80 4.30 -99.88 -39.75
N ASN A 81 3.14 -100.31 -40.25
CA ASN A 81 2.09 -99.42 -40.75
C ASN A 81 1.50 -98.54 -39.64
N PHE A 82 1.34 -99.09 -38.43
CA PHE A 82 0.93 -98.32 -37.26
C PHE A 82 2.00 -97.28 -36.87
N ASN A 83 3.28 -97.66 -36.83
CA ASN A 83 4.39 -96.77 -36.52
C ASN A 83 4.59 -95.71 -37.61
N GLU A 84 4.42 -96.05 -38.89
CA GLU A 84 4.42 -95.09 -39.98
C GLU A 84 3.27 -94.10 -39.85
N SER A 85 2.07 -94.58 -39.48
CA SER A 85 0.90 -93.71 -39.23
C SER A 85 1.11 -92.81 -38.01
N VAL A 86 1.68 -93.34 -36.92
CA VAL A 86 2.03 -92.58 -35.72
C VAL A 86 3.14 -91.58 -35.99
N ASN A 87 4.16 -91.96 -36.76
CA ASN A 87 5.27 -91.07 -37.14
C ASN A 87 4.81 -90.00 -38.12
N ALA A 88 3.90 -90.31 -39.05
CA ALA A 88 3.25 -89.33 -39.92
C ALA A 88 2.41 -88.35 -39.10
N LEU A 89 1.65 -88.85 -38.11
CA LEU A 89 0.89 -88.01 -37.18
C LEU A 89 1.83 -87.14 -36.31
N LEU A 90 2.94 -87.70 -35.82
CA LEU A 90 3.97 -86.95 -35.09
C LEU A 90 4.64 -85.90 -35.99
N ALA A 91 4.86 -86.22 -37.27
CA ALA A 91 5.43 -85.31 -38.25
C ALA A 91 4.45 -84.18 -38.58
N VAL A 92 3.14 -84.46 -38.65
CA VAL A 92 2.10 -83.42 -38.75
C VAL A 92 2.08 -82.56 -37.50
N PHE A 93 2.11 -83.14 -36.29
CA PHE A 93 2.21 -82.37 -35.05
C PHE A 93 3.49 -81.52 -34.94
N LYS A 94 4.61 -82.00 -35.50
CA LYS A 94 5.87 -81.24 -35.60
C LYS A 94 5.85 -80.19 -36.71
N ALA A 95 5.18 -80.46 -37.84
CA ALA A 95 5.09 -79.58 -38.99
C ALA A 95 4.01 -78.49 -38.82
N GLU A 96 3.01 -78.70 -37.95
CA GLU A 96 1.99 -77.72 -37.58
C GLU A 96 2.44 -76.73 -36.50
N ASN A 97 3.74 -76.67 -36.18
CA ASN A 97 4.35 -75.57 -35.42
C ASN A 97 3.73 -75.28 -34.03
N TYR A 98 3.08 -76.24 -33.36
CA TYR A 98 2.49 -75.99 -32.04
C TYR A 98 3.55 -75.70 -30.95
N LEU A 99 4.75 -76.30 -31.04
CA LEU A 99 5.90 -76.03 -30.17
C LEU A 99 6.58 -74.69 -30.48
N ASP A 100 6.58 -74.27 -31.75
CA ASP A 100 7.10 -72.98 -32.20
C ASP A 100 6.13 -71.85 -31.84
N ALA A 101 4.82 -72.08 -31.88
CA ALA A 101 3.82 -71.14 -31.42
C ALA A 101 3.96 -70.90 -29.91
N THR A 102 4.16 -71.95 -29.10
CA THR A 102 4.38 -71.75 -27.65
C THR A 102 5.71 -71.07 -27.36
N SER A 103 6.78 -71.43 -28.06
CA SER A 103 8.09 -70.78 -27.89
C SER A 103 8.10 -69.33 -28.38
N SER A 104 7.40 -69.05 -29.49
CA SER A 104 7.20 -67.71 -30.04
C SER A 104 6.33 -66.86 -29.13
N ILE A 105 5.22 -67.41 -28.62
CA ILE A 105 4.35 -66.74 -27.65
C ILE A 105 5.11 -66.48 -26.35
N GLN A 106 5.89 -67.44 -25.85
CA GLN A 106 6.72 -67.23 -24.67
C GLN A 106 7.80 -66.17 -24.93
N GLY A 107 8.40 -66.17 -26.13
CA GLY A 107 9.34 -65.13 -26.56
C GLY A 107 8.69 -63.75 -26.61
N GLN A 108 7.47 -63.64 -27.13
CA GLN A 108 6.68 -62.41 -27.15
C GLN A 108 6.29 -61.97 -25.73
N ILE A 109 5.87 -62.88 -24.86
CA ILE A 109 5.57 -62.61 -23.45
C ILE A 109 6.82 -62.11 -22.72
N ASN A 110 7.98 -62.74 -22.93
CA ASN A 110 9.23 -62.30 -22.32
C ASN A 110 9.67 -60.93 -22.85
N ALA A 111 9.52 -60.68 -24.15
CA ALA A 111 9.80 -59.37 -24.73
C ALA A 111 8.87 -58.29 -24.16
N ILE A 112 7.58 -58.59 -23.99
CA ILE A 112 6.60 -57.71 -23.35
C ILE A 112 7.00 -57.46 -21.88
N ASN A 113 7.33 -58.49 -21.11
CA ASN A 113 7.74 -58.34 -19.71
C ASN A 113 9.01 -57.50 -19.56
N ASN A 114 9.99 -57.64 -20.46
CA ASN A 114 11.20 -56.82 -20.46
C ASN A 114 10.95 -55.37 -20.93
N LEU A 115 9.96 -55.15 -21.80
CA LEU A 115 9.56 -53.79 -22.22
C LEU A 115 8.72 -53.08 -21.15
N LEU A 116 7.94 -53.84 -20.38
CA LEU A 116 7.10 -53.34 -19.30
C LEU A 116 7.80 -53.31 -17.95
N SER A 117 9.01 -53.86 -17.83
CA SER A 117 9.79 -53.78 -16.58
C SER A 117 10.24 -52.35 -16.34
N SER A 118 9.94 -51.85 -15.14
CA SER A 118 10.40 -50.55 -14.66
C SER A 118 11.43 -50.76 -13.56
N ASP A 119 12.50 -49.95 -13.57
CA ASP A 119 13.44 -49.87 -12.44
C ASP A 119 12.87 -49.07 -11.25
N ASP A 120 11.76 -48.35 -11.47
CA ASP A 120 11.05 -47.61 -10.43
C ASP A 120 10.00 -48.51 -9.77
N VAL A 121 10.28 -48.89 -8.52
CA VAL A 121 9.44 -49.78 -7.69
C VAL A 121 8.04 -49.23 -7.39
N ASN A 122 7.79 -47.94 -7.64
CA ASN A 122 6.47 -47.33 -7.43
C ASN A 122 5.68 -47.17 -8.75
N LEU A 123 6.27 -47.57 -9.88
CA LEU A 123 5.71 -47.50 -11.22
C LEU A 123 5.99 -48.83 -11.96
N ASP A 124 5.93 -49.95 -11.24
CA ASP A 124 6.28 -51.28 -11.74
C ASP A 124 5.07 -52.01 -12.38
N GLN A 125 3.87 -51.46 -12.18
CA GLN A 125 2.64 -51.88 -12.85
C GLN A 125 2.11 -50.82 -13.80
N LEU A 126 1.50 -51.25 -14.91
CA LEU A 126 0.85 -50.36 -15.88
C LEU A 126 -0.21 -49.45 -15.22
N GLN A 127 -0.91 -49.98 -14.21
CA GLN A 127 -1.93 -49.22 -13.47
C GLN A 127 -1.31 -48.07 -12.66
N GLU A 128 -0.12 -48.26 -12.09
CA GLU A 128 0.60 -47.23 -11.32
C GLU A 128 1.08 -46.09 -12.22
N ILE A 129 1.58 -46.42 -13.42
CA ILE A 129 1.94 -45.41 -14.43
C ILE A 129 0.71 -44.59 -14.84
N VAL A 130 -0.43 -45.24 -15.07
CA VAL A 130 -1.69 -44.56 -15.41
C VAL A 130 -2.13 -43.63 -14.30
N ASP A 131 -2.04 -44.05 -13.04
CA ASP A 131 -2.45 -43.23 -11.90
C ASP A 131 -1.48 -42.08 -11.64
N TYR A 132 -0.18 -42.29 -11.89
CA TYR A 132 0.82 -41.23 -11.85
C TYR A 132 0.59 -40.18 -12.96
N ILE A 133 0.25 -40.59 -14.19
CA ILE A 133 -0.12 -39.68 -15.28
C ILE A 133 -1.37 -38.87 -14.91
N LYS A 134 -2.40 -39.50 -14.33
CA LYS A 134 -3.59 -38.78 -13.85
C LYS A 134 -3.26 -37.79 -12.73
N SER A 135 -2.33 -38.15 -11.84
CA SER A 135 -1.86 -37.23 -10.78
C SER A 135 -1.10 -36.04 -11.37
N ILE A 136 -0.19 -36.28 -12.33
CA ILE A 136 0.48 -35.21 -13.08
C ILE A 136 -0.54 -34.33 -13.78
N GLN A 137 -1.54 -34.92 -14.44
CA GLN A 137 -2.59 -34.16 -15.11
C GLN A 137 -3.37 -33.28 -14.13
N ALA A 138 -3.76 -33.80 -12.96
CA ALA A 138 -4.40 -33.03 -11.91
C ALA A 138 -3.49 -31.90 -11.36
N ASN A 139 -2.18 -32.17 -11.22
CA ASN A 139 -1.20 -31.17 -10.79
C ASN A 139 -1.00 -30.08 -11.85
N ILE A 140 -0.95 -30.44 -13.13
CA ILE A 140 -0.85 -29.52 -14.27
C ILE A 140 -2.13 -28.69 -14.38
N ASP A 141 -3.30 -29.31 -14.27
CA ASP A 141 -4.58 -28.61 -14.25
C ASP A 141 -4.59 -27.59 -13.10
N THR A 142 -4.11 -27.96 -11.91
CA THR A 142 -3.96 -27.04 -10.78
C THR A 142 -2.97 -25.89 -11.06
N LEU A 143 -1.87 -26.16 -11.78
CA LEU A 143 -0.89 -25.14 -12.16
C LEU A 143 -1.44 -24.17 -13.22
N LEU A 144 -2.18 -24.66 -14.21
CA LEU A 144 -2.71 -23.89 -15.34
C LEU A 144 -3.89 -22.97 -14.94
N VAL A 145 -4.54 -23.22 -13.80
CA VAL A 145 -5.58 -22.32 -13.27
C VAL A 145 -4.98 -21.13 -12.47
N ASN A 146 -3.64 -21.04 -12.33
CA ASN A 146 -2.97 -19.93 -11.63
C ASN A 146 -2.44 -18.81 -12.54
N ASP A 147 -2.85 -18.74 -13.81
CA ASP A 147 -2.55 -17.59 -14.66
C ASP A 147 -3.42 -16.37 -14.25
N LEU A 148 -2.79 -15.20 -14.19
CA LEU A 148 -3.34 -13.89 -13.79
C LEU A 148 -4.53 -13.46 -14.65
N VAL A 149 -4.85 -14.17 -15.73
CA VAL A 149 -5.91 -13.86 -16.69
C VAL A 149 -7.18 -14.69 -16.46
N THR A 150 -7.11 -15.90 -15.91
CA THR A 150 -8.26 -16.85 -15.91
C THR A 150 -8.78 -17.28 -14.54
N GLY A 151 -8.18 -16.83 -13.43
CA GLY A 151 -8.86 -16.79 -12.12
C GLY A 151 -9.15 -18.13 -11.45
N GLY A 152 -8.11 -18.81 -10.96
CA GLY A 152 -8.24 -19.99 -10.11
C GLY A 152 -8.66 -19.72 -8.66
N THR A 153 -9.17 -20.75 -8.02
CA THR A 153 -9.80 -20.77 -6.68
C THR A 153 -8.86 -20.52 -5.50
N LEU A 154 -7.56 -20.30 -5.72
CA LEU A 154 -6.66 -19.69 -4.73
C LEU A 154 -6.60 -18.17 -4.95
N LYS A 155 -7.71 -17.52 -4.58
CA LYS A 155 -7.92 -16.08 -4.41
C LYS A 155 -7.08 -15.21 -5.35
N ALA A 156 -7.66 -14.92 -6.54
CA ALA A 156 -7.62 -13.54 -7.03
C ALA A 156 -7.80 -12.59 -5.83
N LEU A 157 -7.05 -11.47 -5.78
CA LEU A 157 -7.23 -10.44 -4.75
C LEU A 157 -8.71 -10.37 -4.44
N THR A 158 -9.09 -10.71 -3.20
CA THR A 158 -10.51 -10.66 -2.85
C THR A 158 -11.00 -9.26 -3.20
N ALA A 159 -12.28 -9.08 -3.53
CA ALA A 159 -12.81 -7.75 -3.84
C ALA A 159 -12.37 -6.73 -2.77
N GLU A 160 -12.33 -7.14 -1.50
CA GLU A 160 -11.79 -6.41 -0.36
C GLU A 160 -10.28 -6.11 -0.45
N MET A 161 -9.43 -7.08 -0.79
CA MET A 161 -7.99 -6.84 -0.94
C MET A 161 -7.67 -5.97 -2.16
N GLY A 162 -8.39 -6.16 -3.28
CA GLY A 162 -8.31 -5.30 -4.46
C GLY A 162 -8.77 -3.87 -4.14
N LYS A 163 -9.88 -3.72 -3.40
CA LYS A 163 -10.36 -2.44 -2.89
C LYS A 163 -9.35 -1.79 -1.95
N MET A 164 -8.70 -2.55 -1.06
CA MET A 164 -7.66 -2.04 -0.17
C MET A 164 -6.43 -1.55 -0.93
N ILE A 165 -5.97 -2.28 -1.95
CA ILE A 165 -4.84 -1.85 -2.78
C ILE A 165 -5.21 -0.61 -3.58
N ASN A 166 -6.40 -0.58 -4.18
CA ASN A 166 -6.89 0.59 -4.90
C ASN A 166 -6.99 1.81 -3.97
N ASN A 167 -7.51 1.64 -2.76
CA ASN A 167 -7.54 2.71 -1.76
C ASN A 167 -6.13 3.20 -1.39
N ARG A 168 -5.16 2.29 -1.23
CA ARG A 168 -3.76 2.67 -0.96
C ARG A 168 -3.12 3.41 -2.12
N LEU A 169 -3.39 3.01 -3.36
CA LEU A 169 -2.93 3.72 -4.55
C LEU A 169 -3.54 5.14 -4.60
N LEU A 170 -4.85 5.23 -4.36
CA LEU A 170 -5.59 6.48 -4.27
C LEU A 170 -5.10 7.40 -3.14
N ASP A 171 -4.56 6.86 -2.06
CA ASP A 171 -3.94 7.61 -0.96
C ASP A 171 -2.52 8.10 -1.30
N LEU A 172 -1.76 7.32 -2.08
CA LEU A 172 -0.44 7.71 -2.59
C LEU A 172 -0.53 8.83 -3.62
N GLU A 173 -1.59 8.86 -4.42
CA GLU A 173 -1.85 9.92 -5.40
C GLU A 173 -2.43 11.20 -4.77
N ALA A 174 -3.08 11.08 -3.60
CA ALA A 174 -3.70 12.20 -2.90
C ALA A 174 -2.66 13.02 -2.10
N ARG A 175 -2.35 14.22 -2.60
CA ARG A 175 -1.38 15.14 -2.00
C ARG A 175 -2.03 15.95 -0.87
N PRO A 176 -1.32 16.27 0.22
CA PRO A 176 -1.78 17.26 1.20
C PRO A 176 -2.22 18.57 0.54
N ILE A 177 -3.23 19.25 1.10
CA ILE A 177 -3.60 20.59 0.63
C ILE A 177 -2.38 21.55 0.79
N PRO A 178 -1.97 22.28 -0.25
CA PRO A 178 -0.76 23.13 -0.21
C PRO A 178 -0.92 24.27 0.80
N GLU A 179 0.17 24.86 1.27
CA GLU A 179 0.12 25.97 2.24
C GLU A 179 -0.72 27.16 1.71
N GLY A 180 -0.54 27.53 0.44
CA GLY A 180 -1.33 28.55 -0.24
C GLY A 180 -2.70 28.08 -0.78
N PHE A 181 -3.23 26.95 -0.28
CA PHE A 181 -4.54 26.45 -0.69
C PHE A 181 -5.61 27.49 -0.36
N TYR A 182 -6.33 27.96 -1.38
CA TYR A 182 -7.44 28.87 -1.21
C TYR A 182 -8.73 28.08 -1.14
N VAL A 183 -9.51 28.27 -0.07
CA VAL A 183 -10.92 27.88 0.01
C VAL A 183 -11.68 28.93 0.80
N THR A 184 -12.94 29.13 0.44
CA THR A 184 -13.84 30.12 1.04
C THR A 184 -15.25 29.55 1.19
N THR A 185 -16.00 30.04 2.16
CA THR A 185 -17.43 29.76 2.34
C THR A 185 -18.26 30.64 1.40
N LEU A 186 -19.46 30.19 1.01
CA LEU A 186 -20.33 30.96 0.14
C LEU A 186 -21.57 31.48 0.89
N ILE A 187 -21.93 32.73 0.62
CA ILE A 187 -23.09 33.37 1.27
C ILE A 187 -24.37 32.62 0.92
N ALA A 188 -25.23 32.41 1.95
CA ALA A 188 -26.52 31.73 1.82
C ALA A 188 -26.43 30.38 1.07
N SER A 189 -25.36 29.63 1.33
CA SER A 189 -25.05 28.38 0.64
C SER A 189 -24.41 27.36 1.58
N SER A 190 -24.65 26.07 1.29
CA SER A 190 -23.95 24.91 1.89
C SER A 190 -22.59 24.64 1.25
N LYS A 191 -22.18 25.44 0.26
CA LYS A 191 -21.01 25.13 -0.56
C LYS A 191 -19.75 25.87 -0.11
N LEU A 192 -18.62 25.20 -0.32
CA LEU A 192 -17.28 25.79 -0.29
C LEU A 192 -16.79 25.99 -1.72
N LEU A 193 -16.08 27.10 -1.96
CA LEU A 193 -15.38 27.38 -3.20
C LEU A 193 -13.87 27.29 -2.94
N TYR A 194 -13.14 26.50 -3.72
CA TYR A 194 -11.69 26.35 -3.58
C TYR A 194 -10.96 26.44 -4.91
N PHE A 195 -9.66 26.73 -4.84
CA PHE A 195 -8.77 26.76 -6.00
C PHE A 195 -7.68 25.71 -5.84
N SER A 196 -7.54 24.85 -6.85
CA SER A 196 -6.44 23.87 -6.97
C SER A 196 -5.68 24.10 -8.28
N ASP A 197 -6.32 23.80 -9.40
CA ASP A 197 -5.92 24.12 -10.77
C ASP A 197 -6.89 25.12 -11.42
N GLN A 198 -8.15 25.03 -11.01
CA GLN A 198 -9.26 25.88 -11.38
C GLN A 198 -10.19 26.04 -10.17
N PHE A 199 -11.15 26.96 -10.25
CA PHE A 199 -12.17 27.08 -9.22
C PHE A 199 -13.13 25.89 -9.26
N ARG A 200 -13.37 25.33 -8.08
CA ARG A 200 -14.25 24.17 -7.88
C ARG A 200 -15.09 24.37 -6.64
N GLU A 201 -16.26 23.74 -6.62
CA GLU A 201 -17.16 23.76 -5.46
C GLU A 201 -17.23 22.39 -4.79
N VAL A 202 -17.41 22.41 -3.47
CA VAL A 202 -17.78 21.23 -2.66
C VAL A 202 -19.06 21.57 -1.92
N ASP A 203 -20.07 20.71 -2.01
CA ASP A 203 -21.32 20.87 -1.28
C ASP A 203 -21.28 20.12 0.06
N LEU A 204 -21.31 20.88 1.15
CA LEU A 204 -21.29 20.33 2.51
C LEU A 204 -22.62 19.69 2.92
N GLN A 205 -23.70 19.86 2.14
CA GLN A 205 -24.98 19.18 2.39
C GLN A 205 -24.83 17.65 2.42
N SER A 206 -23.84 17.12 1.70
CA SER A 206 -23.47 15.69 1.70
C SER A 206 -22.94 15.17 3.05
N VAL A 207 -22.44 16.07 3.91
CA VAL A 207 -21.85 15.73 5.21
C VAL A 207 -22.90 15.69 6.33
N LEU A 208 -23.93 16.53 6.26
CA LEU A 208 -25.08 16.54 7.18
C LEU A 208 -26.39 16.34 6.41
N PRO A 209 -26.64 15.14 5.83
CA PRO A 209 -27.73 14.93 4.87
C PRO A 209 -29.13 15.08 5.47
N THR A 210 -29.27 14.97 6.79
CA THR A 210 -30.56 15.10 7.50
C THR A 210 -30.89 16.54 7.90
N THR A 211 -29.99 17.49 7.64
CA THR A 211 -30.07 18.86 8.14
C THR A 211 -29.89 19.84 6.98
N THR A 212 -30.88 20.67 6.69
CA THR A 212 -30.78 21.68 5.62
C THR A 212 -29.85 22.81 6.05
N ILE A 213 -28.64 22.84 5.49
CA ILE A 213 -27.68 23.92 5.74
C ILE A 213 -28.17 25.18 5.02
N VAL A 214 -28.43 26.27 5.75
CA VAL A 214 -28.95 27.53 5.19
C VAL A 214 -27.85 28.48 4.76
N ASN A 215 -26.71 28.47 5.47
CA ASN A 215 -25.51 29.21 5.09
C ASN A 215 -24.27 28.63 5.77
N THR A 216 -23.12 29.00 5.24
CA THR A 216 -21.80 28.84 5.85
C THR A 216 -21.28 30.21 6.27
N ASN A 217 -20.35 30.28 7.22
CA ASN A 217 -19.79 31.53 7.72
C ASN A 217 -18.25 31.45 7.74
N GLU A 218 -17.66 31.23 8.90
CA GLU A 218 -16.20 31.13 9.09
C GLU A 218 -15.60 29.84 8.53
N ILE A 219 -14.34 29.92 8.08
CA ILE A 219 -13.51 28.75 7.80
C ILE A 219 -12.09 28.93 8.34
N VAL A 220 -11.65 27.93 9.12
CA VAL A 220 -10.31 27.88 9.69
C VAL A 220 -9.61 26.59 9.27
N ARG A 221 -8.31 26.69 9.03
CA ARG A 221 -7.46 25.54 8.72
C ARG A 221 -6.52 25.22 9.89
N ASN A 222 -6.36 23.94 10.20
CA ASN A 222 -5.28 23.45 11.06
C ASN A 222 -4.60 22.24 10.40
N GLY A 223 -3.40 22.43 9.87
CA GLY A 223 -2.73 21.39 9.09
C GLY A 223 -3.49 21.05 7.81
N ASN A 224 -3.94 19.81 7.67
CA ASN A 224 -4.80 19.39 6.55
C ASN A 224 -6.29 19.39 6.92
N ASP A 225 -6.66 19.76 8.14
CA ASP A 225 -8.06 19.79 8.54
C ASP A 225 -8.67 21.16 8.22
N LEU A 226 -9.91 21.15 7.72
CA LEU A 226 -10.73 22.35 7.53
C LEU A 226 -11.87 22.33 8.54
N PHE A 227 -12.08 23.45 9.21
CA PHE A 227 -13.15 23.69 10.18
C PHE A 227 -14.06 24.77 9.65
N ILE A 228 -15.34 24.45 9.46
CA ILE A 228 -16.31 25.32 8.82
C ILE A 228 -17.44 25.59 9.80
N VAL A 229 -17.75 26.87 10.02
CA VAL A 229 -18.99 27.27 10.70
C VAL A 229 -20.10 27.24 9.67
N GLY A 230 -21.18 26.55 10.00
CA GLY A 230 -22.42 26.59 9.23
C GLY A 230 -23.64 26.75 10.12
N ASN A 231 -24.76 27.11 9.51
CA ASN A 231 -26.02 27.23 10.23
C ASN A 231 -27.12 26.45 9.51
N TYR A 232 -28.11 26.00 10.27
CA TYR A 232 -29.36 25.45 9.78
C TYR A 232 -30.53 25.99 10.61
N SER A 233 -31.74 25.82 10.08
CA SER A 233 -32.95 26.31 10.74
C SER A 233 -34.02 25.21 10.80
N PRO A 234 -34.01 24.36 11.83
CA PRO A 234 -34.91 23.21 11.91
C PRO A 234 -36.35 23.64 12.28
N ASP A 235 -36.52 24.76 12.96
CA ASP A 235 -37.76 25.26 13.56
C ASP A 235 -38.00 26.77 13.32
N GLY A 236 -37.23 27.38 12.42
CA GLY A 236 -37.19 28.84 12.23
C GLY A 236 -36.19 29.58 13.12
N SER A 237 -35.59 28.89 14.10
CA SER A 237 -34.43 29.40 14.87
C SER A 237 -33.13 28.99 14.20
N LEU A 238 -32.14 29.89 14.14
CA LEU A 238 -30.81 29.57 13.61
C LEU A 238 -30.02 28.76 14.65
N THR A 239 -29.61 27.55 14.25
CA THR A 239 -28.65 26.73 15.01
C THR A 239 -27.33 26.68 14.28
N THR A 240 -26.23 26.89 15.00
CA THR A 240 -24.87 26.91 14.44
C THR A 240 -24.16 25.58 14.71
N PHE A 241 -23.35 25.13 13.76
CA PHE A 241 -22.46 23.98 13.93
C PHE A 241 -21.05 24.32 13.46
N ILE A 242 -20.07 23.58 13.96
CA ILE A 242 -18.72 23.52 13.40
C ILE A 242 -18.52 22.15 12.80
N MET A 243 -18.23 22.10 11.50
CA MET A 243 -17.90 20.90 10.75
C MET A 243 -16.39 20.80 10.56
N ARG A 244 -15.80 19.65 10.85
CA ARG A 244 -14.43 19.30 10.52
C ARG A 244 -14.41 18.36 9.33
N LEU A 245 -13.66 18.73 8.30
CA LEU A 245 -13.21 17.83 7.24
C LEU A 245 -11.81 17.34 7.61
N VAL A 246 -11.65 16.03 7.80
CA VAL A 246 -10.42 15.43 8.35
C VAL A 246 -9.44 15.06 7.24
N ASN A 247 -8.19 15.47 7.42
CA ASN A 247 -7.06 15.21 6.53
C ASN A 247 -7.39 15.48 5.05
N CYS A 248 -7.82 16.71 4.75
CA CYS A 248 -8.10 17.14 3.40
C CYS A 248 -6.86 17.03 2.50
N ARG A 249 -7.10 16.51 1.29
CA ARG A 249 -6.09 16.26 0.26
C ARG A 249 -6.63 16.64 -1.12
N LEU A 250 -5.71 16.82 -2.07
CA LEU A 250 -6.03 16.97 -3.48
C LEU A 250 -5.70 15.66 -4.20
N ARG A 251 -6.72 15.02 -4.77
CA ARG A 251 -6.59 13.88 -5.70
C ARG A 251 -7.06 14.35 -7.07
N ASP A 252 -6.19 14.32 -8.07
CA ASP A 252 -6.47 14.89 -9.40
C ASP A 252 -7.02 16.33 -9.35
N ASN A 253 -6.46 17.14 -8.46
CA ASN A 253 -6.90 18.51 -8.15
C ASN A 253 -8.30 18.64 -7.54
N ILE A 254 -8.95 17.52 -7.16
CA ILE A 254 -10.23 17.50 -6.45
C ILE A 254 -9.97 17.40 -4.94
N LEU A 255 -10.61 18.26 -4.18
CA LEU A 255 -10.59 18.22 -2.72
C LEU A 255 -11.32 16.97 -2.20
N VAL A 256 -10.59 16.11 -1.50
CA VAL A 256 -11.10 14.90 -0.84
C VAL A 256 -10.70 14.93 0.64
N TRP A 257 -11.43 14.20 1.49
CA TRP A 257 -11.17 14.09 2.92
C TRP A 257 -11.41 12.65 3.38
N GLU A 258 -10.79 12.25 4.48
CA GLU A 258 -10.89 10.88 4.99
C GLU A 258 -12.23 10.60 5.67
N LYS A 259 -12.69 11.57 6.47
CA LYS A 259 -13.94 11.54 7.21
C LYS A 259 -14.34 12.95 7.59
N SER A 260 -15.56 13.10 8.10
CA SER A 260 -16.09 14.37 8.58
C SER A 260 -16.83 14.17 9.90
N ASN A 261 -16.80 15.21 10.72
CA ASN A 261 -17.45 15.26 12.03
C ASN A 261 -18.04 16.66 12.22
N ALA A 262 -19.13 16.79 12.97
CA ALA A 262 -19.73 18.09 13.28
C ALA A 262 -20.15 18.17 14.74
N ILE A 263 -20.16 19.38 15.28
CA ILE A 263 -20.69 19.70 16.61
C ILE A 263 -21.62 20.91 16.53
N GLU A 264 -22.77 20.82 17.19
CA GLU A 264 -23.70 21.93 17.35
C GLU A 264 -23.28 22.84 18.52
N LEU A 265 -23.38 24.15 18.32
CA LEU A 265 -23.06 25.16 19.30
C LEU A 265 -24.27 26.06 19.57
N SER A 266 -24.38 26.56 20.80
CA SER A 266 -25.43 27.51 21.16
C SER A 266 -25.04 28.93 20.74
N GLY A 267 -25.94 29.60 20.00
CA GLY A 267 -25.75 30.99 19.56
C GLY A 267 -25.02 31.10 18.22
N GLN A 268 -25.21 32.22 17.55
CA GLN A 268 -24.63 32.47 16.23
C GLN A 268 -23.12 32.73 16.36
N ILE A 269 -22.30 31.92 15.69
CA ILE A 269 -20.84 32.09 15.67
C ILE A 269 -20.41 33.02 14.53
N HIS A 270 -19.55 33.98 14.86
CA HIS A 270 -18.98 34.95 13.91
C HIS A 270 -17.51 35.26 14.20
N GLY A 271 -16.84 34.36 14.91
CA GLY A 271 -15.40 34.38 15.12
C GLY A 271 -14.94 32.97 15.44
N LEU A 272 -14.02 32.45 14.64
CA LEU A 272 -13.43 31.13 14.84
C LEU A 272 -11.92 31.23 14.65
N ILE A 273 -11.14 30.68 15.59
CA ILE A 273 -9.69 30.56 15.45
C ILE A 273 -9.20 29.19 15.92
N CYS A 274 -8.03 28.79 15.41
CA CYS A 274 -7.24 27.73 16.01
C CYS A 274 -6.09 28.37 16.79
N HIS A 275 -5.98 28.06 18.08
CA HIS A 275 -4.95 28.62 18.95
C HIS A 275 -4.52 27.58 19.99
N ASN A 276 -3.23 27.44 20.24
CA ASN A 276 -2.64 26.45 21.16
C ASN A 276 -3.20 25.02 21.00
N GLY A 277 -3.49 24.60 19.76
CA GLY A 277 -4.00 23.27 19.44
C GLY A 277 -5.51 23.07 19.66
N PHE A 278 -6.25 24.09 20.05
CA PHE A 278 -7.71 24.06 20.23
C PHE A 278 -8.40 25.00 19.24
N LEU A 279 -9.70 24.78 19.03
CA LEU A 279 -10.57 25.77 18.38
C LEU A 279 -11.22 26.65 19.45
N TYR A 280 -11.35 27.94 19.14
CA TYR A 280 -12.12 28.88 19.95
C TYR A 280 -13.15 29.57 19.08
N ALA A 281 -14.42 29.47 19.46
CA ALA A 281 -15.55 30.05 18.75
C ALA A 281 -16.22 31.13 19.61
N ALA A 282 -16.43 32.31 19.03
CA ALA A 282 -17.08 33.45 19.66
C ALA A 282 -18.46 33.73 19.02
N THR A 283 -19.45 34.02 19.86
CA THR A 283 -20.81 34.36 19.39
C THR A 283 -20.96 35.85 19.06
N ILE A 284 -21.73 36.19 18.04
CA ILE A 284 -22.15 37.56 17.71
C ILE A 284 -23.43 38.00 18.40
N THR A 285 -23.79 37.41 19.53
CA THR A 285 -25.03 37.74 20.25
C THR A 285 -24.72 38.39 21.60
N THR A 286 -25.66 39.18 22.12
CA THR A 286 -25.58 39.67 23.49
C THR A 286 -25.91 38.57 24.49
N VAL A 287 -25.24 38.70 25.64
CA VAL A 287 -24.50 37.64 26.35
C VAL A 287 -23.53 36.87 25.44
N THR A 288 -22.31 37.40 25.30
CA THR A 288 -21.21 36.77 24.55
C THR A 288 -20.81 35.43 25.16
N LYS A 289 -20.60 34.42 24.31
CA LYS A 289 -20.05 33.12 24.68
C LYS A 289 -18.78 32.82 23.92
N ILE A 290 -17.80 32.24 24.60
CA ILE A 290 -16.56 31.72 24.02
C ILE A 290 -16.53 30.23 24.27
N THR A 291 -16.44 29.43 23.20
CA THR A 291 -16.41 27.96 23.30
C THR A 291 -15.06 27.44 22.84
N LYS A 292 -14.37 26.74 23.74
CA LYS A 292 -13.15 25.96 23.49
C LYS A 292 -13.54 24.55 23.07
N ILE A 293 -12.96 24.07 21.97
CA ILE A 293 -13.27 22.75 21.39
C ILE A 293 -11.95 22.06 21.05
N ASN A 294 -11.80 20.82 21.48
CA ASN A 294 -10.70 19.97 21.02
C ASN A 294 -10.95 19.54 19.57
N PRO A 295 -10.09 19.90 18.61
CA PRO A 295 -10.32 19.58 17.20
C PRO A 295 -10.32 18.07 16.93
N TYR A 296 -9.76 17.25 17.82
CA TYR A 296 -9.62 15.80 17.68
C TYR A 296 -10.66 15.01 18.48
N ASP A 297 -11.36 15.65 19.41
CA ASP A 297 -12.43 15.06 20.23
C ASP A 297 -13.54 16.09 20.46
N PHE A 298 -14.61 16.03 19.67
CA PHE A 298 -15.73 16.97 19.75
C PHE A 298 -16.61 16.77 21.00
N THR A 299 -16.25 15.85 21.90
CA THR A 299 -16.86 15.75 23.24
C THR A 299 -16.12 16.57 24.29
N ASP A 300 -14.84 16.89 24.04
CA ASP A 300 -14.02 17.76 24.88
C ASP A 300 -14.25 19.22 24.52
N VAL A 301 -15.30 19.77 25.16
CA VAL A 301 -15.83 21.11 24.89
C VAL A 301 -16.08 21.84 26.19
N ARG A 302 -15.72 23.13 26.20
CA ARG A 302 -15.97 24.03 27.32
C ARG A 302 -16.45 25.38 26.82
N THR A 303 -17.56 25.88 27.37
CA THR A 303 -18.09 27.20 27.05
C THR A 303 -17.99 28.14 28.26
N LEU A 304 -17.38 29.30 28.05
CA LEU A 304 -17.48 30.45 28.94
C LEU A 304 -18.64 31.34 28.47
N THR A 305 -19.60 31.59 29.35
CA THR A 305 -20.65 32.59 29.13
C THR A 305 -20.25 33.85 29.87
N MET A 306 -20.07 34.96 29.15
CA MET A 306 -19.74 36.24 29.76
C MET A 306 -20.92 36.77 30.59
N PRO A 307 -20.68 37.49 31.70
CA PRO A 307 -21.76 38.03 32.50
C PRO A 307 -22.48 39.16 31.76
N ALA A 308 -23.82 39.17 31.84
CA ALA A 308 -24.68 40.21 31.26
C ALA A 308 -24.58 41.54 32.05
N THR A 309 -23.40 42.15 32.03
CA THR A 309 -23.06 43.38 32.77
C THR A 309 -22.46 44.39 31.81
N ALA A 310 -22.51 45.68 32.14
CA ALA A 310 -22.07 46.74 31.21
C ALA A 310 -20.61 46.58 30.69
N GLU A 311 -19.76 45.91 31.48
CA GLU A 311 -18.35 45.62 31.16
C GLU A 311 -18.20 44.57 30.04
N PHE A 312 -19.04 43.53 30.06
CA PHE A 312 -18.91 42.35 29.20
C PHE A 312 -20.09 42.14 28.25
N ASP A 313 -21.14 42.94 28.37
CA ASP A 313 -22.31 42.90 27.49
C ASP A 313 -22.06 43.72 26.21
N GLY A 314 -22.15 43.04 25.08
CA GLY A 314 -21.94 43.58 23.75
C GLY A 314 -21.86 42.49 22.70
N LEU A 315 -21.85 42.92 21.44
CA LEU A 315 -21.59 42.05 20.29
C LEU A 315 -20.08 41.96 20.08
N THR A 316 -19.59 40.78 19.74
CA THR A 316 -18.22 40.55 19.26
C THR A 316 -18.28 39.85 17.92
N THR A 317 -17.33 40.15 17.03
CA THR A 317 -17.15 39.42 15.77
C THR A 317 -15.83 38.68 15.86
N ASP A 318 -14.74 39.43 16.03
CA ASP A 318 -13.40 38.85 16.08
C ASP A 318 -13.02 38.28 17.45
N ILE A 319 -12.35 37.12 17.40
CA ILE A 319 -11.55 36.54 18.48
C ILE A 319 -10.10 36.42 18.02
N VAL A 320 -9.16 36.82 18.87
CA VAL A 320 -7.72 36.78 18.60
C VAL A 320 -7.01 35.96 19.68
N GLY A 321 -6.25 34.94 19.27
CA GLY A 321 -5.34 34.23 20.16
C GLY A 321 -3.97 34.89 20.16
N TYR A 322 -3.36 35.05 21.33
CA TYR A 322 -1.98 35.54 21.44
C TYR A 322 -1.34 35.03 22.74
N LYS A 323 -0.21 34.33 22.61
CA LYS A 323 0.47 33.62 23.71
C LYS A 323 -0.46 32.59 24.38
N ASP A 324 -0.73 32.71 25.67
CA ASP A 324 -1.57 31.83 26.49
C ASP A 324 -2.99 32.40 26.71
N LYS A 325 -3.40 33.33 25.84
CA LYS A 325 -4.59 34.16 26.04
C LYS A 325 -5.39 34.34 24.76
N LEU A 326 -6.66 34.62 24.96
CA LEU A 326 -7.61 35.04 23.96
C LEU A 326 -8.04 36.47 24.24
N TYR A 327 -8.35 37.20 23.19
CA TYR A 327 -8.76 38.58 23.25
C TYR A 327 -9.98 38.77 22.37
N ILE A 328 -10.91 39.60 22.85
CA ILE A 328 -12.09 40.01 22.09
C ILE A 328 -12.32 41.51 22.29
N LEU A 329 -12.98 42.12 21.31
CA LEU A 329 -13.60 43.43 21.45
C LEU A 329 -15.12 43.23 21.52
N VAL A 330 -15.75 43.83 22.53
CA VAL A 330 -17.21 43.87 22.66
C VAL A 330 -17.71 45.30 22.55
N ALA A 331 -18.77 45.53 21.78
CA ALA A 331 -19.43 46.83 21.68
C ALA A 331 -20.96 46.68 21.75
N THR A 332 -21.64 47.62 22.38
CA THR A 332 -23.11 47.56 22.56
C THR A 332 -23.88 48.11 21.37
N ALA A 333 -23.31 49.07 20.64
CA ALA A 333 -23.91 49.65 19.44
C ALA A 333 -22.87 50.43 18.63
N TYR A 334 -23.25 50.87 17.43
CA TYR A 334 -22.46 51.82 16.64
C TYR A 334 -22.17 53.09 17.45
N TYR A 335 -20.95 53.62 17.27
CA TYR A 335 -20.43 54.82 17.93
C TYR A 335 -20.26 54.72 19.46
N GLN A 336 -20.45 53.53 20.05
CA GLN A 336 -20.22 53.30 21.47
C GLN A 336 -18.82 52.70 21.70
N PRO A 337 -18.09 53.18 22.73
CA PRO A 337 -16.84 52.57 23.18
C PRO A 337 -16.89 51.04 23.23
N SER A 338 -16.00 50.39 22.48
CA SER A 338 -15.77 48.96 22.67
C SER A 338 -14.90 48.71 23.91
N LYS A 339 -15.06 47.55 24.51
CA LYS A 339 -14.27 47.11 25.66
C LYS A 339 -13.35 45.98 25.21
N PHE A 340 -12.08 46.08 25.58
CA PHE A 340 -11.08 45.07 25.28
C PHE A 340 -11.01 44.09 26.43
N ILE A 341 -11.33 42.84 26.15
CA ILE A 341 -11.40 41.77 27.14
C ILE A 341 -10.27 40.80 26.86
N GLU A 342 -9.55 40.48 27.93
CA GLU A 342 -8.55 39.41 27.97
C GLU A 342 -9.15 38.19 28.66
N ILE A 343 -8.91 37.01 28.10
CA ILE A 343 -9.43 35.73 28.56
C ILE A 343 -8.26 34.73 28.57
N SER A 344 -8.13 33.91 29.61
CA SER A 344 -7.18 32.80 29.58
C SER A 344 -7.63 31.74 28.56
N ASP A 345 -6.69 31.10 27.87
CA ASP A 345 -7.01 30.09 26.85
C ASP A 345 -7.66 28.79 27.42
N ASP A 346 -7.59 28.58 28.74
CA ASP A 346 -8.34 27.54 29.45
C ASP A 346 -9.78 27.95 29.80
N LEU A 347 -10.17 29.19 29.50
CA LEU A 347 -11.47 29.79 29.80
C LEU A 347 -11.83 29.84 31.29
N THR A 348 -10.86 29.84 32.20
CA THR A 348 -11.08 29.96 33.65
C THR A 348 -11.06 31.39 34.18
N ARG A 349 -10.39 32.31 33.47
CA ARG A 349 -10.18 33.69 33.92
C ARG A 349 -10.43 34.64 32.77
N TYR A 350 -11.05 35.77 33.10
CA TYR A 350 -11.22 36.87 32.17
C TYR A 350 -11.17 38.20 32.93
N ARG A 351 -10.86 39.28 32.21
CA ARG A 351 -10.95 40.65 32.73
C ARG A 351 -11.16 41.62 31.59
N GLN A 352 -11.87 42.71 31.87
CA GLN A 352 -11.78 43.90 31.03
C GLN A 352 -10.40 44.54 31.27
N VAL A 353 -9.62 44.75 30.21
CA VAL A 353 -8.33 45.43 30.28
C VAL A 353 -8.55 46.94 30.25
N PHE A 354 -9.31 47.42 29.27
CA PHE A 354 -9.65 48.83 29.13
C PHE A 354 -10.93 49.03 28.32
N SER A 355 -11.55 50.19 28.48
CA SER A 355 -12.60 50.69 27.61
C SER A 355 -12.01 51.69 26.63
N GLN A 356 -12.36 51.57 25.36
CA GLN A 356 -11.90 52.51 24.35
C GLN A 356 -12.53 53.89 24.57
N THR A 357 -11.83 54.95 24.18
CA THR A 357 -12.41 56.29 24.15
C THR A 357 -13.08 56.51 22.79
N SER A 358 -14.35 56.92 22.74
CA SER A 358 -14.97 57.37 21.50
C SER A 358 -14.80 58.90 21.33
N SER A 359 -14.45 59.32 20.11
CA SER A 359 -14.46 60.75 19.73
C SER A 359 -14.91 60.89 18.27
N THR A 360 -15.05 62.11 17.78
CA THR A 360 -15.36 62.35 16.36
C THR A 360 -14.28 61.81 15.41
N SER A 361 -13.06 61.59 15.90
CA SER A 361 -11.92 61.06 15.14
C SER A 361 -11.67 59.56 15.30
N TYR A 362 -12.26 58.95 16.33
CA TYR A 362 -12.08 57.53 16.66
C TYR A 362 -13.43 56.97 17.12
N ARG A 363 -14.21 56.45 16.17
CA ARG A 363 -15.48 55.82 16.46
C ARG A 363 -15.39 54.33 16.22
N THR A 364 -16.09 53.60 17.06
CA THR A 364 -16.16 52.15 17.05
C THR A 364 -17.52 51.66 16.54
N ALA A 365 -17.56 50.45 16.02
CA ALA A 365 -18.77 49.73 15.68
C ALA A 365 -18.69 48.33 16.28
N PRO A 366 -19.83 47.66 16.53
CA PRO A 366 -19.86 46.22 16.69
C PRO A 366 -19.10 45.57 15.54
N GLY A 367 -18.11 44.77 15.88
CA GLY A 367 -17.34 44.01 14.92
C GLY A 367 -16.20 44.73 14.20
N ILE A 368 -15.66 45.81 14.78
CA ILE A 368 -14.40 46.35 14.27
C ILE A 368 -13.30 45.29 14.41
N PRO A 369 -12.57 45.00 13.31
CA PRO A 369 -11.51 44.01 13.34
C PRO A 369 -10.33 44.53 14.14
N PHE A 370 -9.59 43.64 14.78
CA PHE A 370 -8.34 43.99 15.46
C PHE A 370 -7.33 42.85 15.34
N LEU A 371 -6.07 43.16 15.60
CA LEU A 371 -5.02 42.16 15.67
C LEU A 371 -4.01 42.52 16.76
N ILE A 372 -3.19 41.56 17.14
CA ILE A 372 -2.11 41.76 18.12
C ILE A 372 -0.80 41.37 17.44
N TYR A 373 0.15 42.27 17.25
CA TYR A 373 1.42 41.95 16.62
C TYR A 373 2.58 42.50 17.43
N ASN A 374 3.61 41.70 17.68
CA ASN A 374 4.77 42.09 18.48
C ASN A 374 4.41 42.73 19.84
N ASP A 375 3.52 42.09 20.61
CA ASP A 375 3.04 42.59 21.91
C ASP A 375 2.26 43.92 21.84
N GLU A 376 1.74 44.27 20.66
CA GLU A 376 1.00 45.50 20.44
C GLU A 376 -0.36 45.23 19.79
N LEU A 377 -1.40 45.88 20.30
CA LEU A 377 -2.77 45.76 19.83
C LEU A 377 -3.08 46.86 18.80
N TYR A 378 -3.41 46.47 17.58
CA TYR A 378 -3.74 47.38 16.49
C TYR A 378 -5.25 47.41 16.30
N ILE A 379 -5.83 48.61 16.41
CA ILE A 379 -7.26 48.82 16.28
C ILE A 379 -7.49 49.92 15.25
N PRO A 380 -8.13 49.61 14.11
CA PRO A 380 -8.58 50.60 13.16
C PRO A 380 -9.91 51.21 13.63
N PHE A 381 -10.16 52.45 13.23
CA PHE A 381 -11.35 53.23 13.57
C PHE A 381 -11.86 53.92 12.31
N PHE A 382 -13.17 54.13 12.23
CA PHE A 382 -13.68 55.08 11.24
C PHE A 382 -13.74 56.48 11.85
N GLN A 383 -13.46 57.48 11.02
CA GLN A 383 -13.49 58.89 11.41
C GLN A 383 -14.66 59.60 10.73
N ASN A 384 -14.76 59.49 9.41
CA ASN A 384 -15.81 60.10 8.60
C ASN A 384 -16.03 59.28 7.31
N ALA A 385 -16.70 59.83 6.31
CA ALA A 385 -16.99 59.14 5.05
C ALA A 385 -15.74 58.87 4.18
N THR A 386 -14.63 59.56 4.42
CA THR A 386 -13.41 59.52 3.57
C THR A 386 -12.14 59.16 4.34
N ASN A 387 -12.23 58.99 5.66
CA ASN A 387 -11.05 58.80 6.50
C ASN A 387 -11.28 57.71 7.55
N ILE A 388 -10.21 56.95 7.77
CA ILE A 388 -10.04 56.04 8.90
C ILE A 388 -8.88 56.50 9.79
N SER A 389 -8.81 55.95 10.99
CA SER A 389 -7.70 56.12 11.93
C SER A 389 -7.22 54.75 12.38
N VAL A 390 -6.00 54.65 12.88
CA VAL A 390 -5.47 53.45 13.54
C VAL A 390 -4.83 53.87 14.85
N ARG A 391 -5.15 53.17 15.93
CA ARG A 391 -4.46 53.33 17.21
C ARG A 391 -3.81 52.03 17.61
N VAL A 392 -2.60 52.14 18.12
CA VAL A 392 -1.84 51.01 18.67
C VAL A 392 -1.71 51.17 20.17
N TYR A 393 -2.06 50.11 20.87
CA TYR A 393 -1.98 50.02 22.32
C TYR A 393 -0.93 48.97 22.72
N ASP A 394 -0.38 49.08 23.93
CA ASP A 394 0.16 47.89 24.58
C ASP A 394 -0.99 46.99 25.07
N LEU A 395 -0.66 45.78 25.51
CA LEU A 395 -1.65 44.83 26.04
C LEU A 395 -2.20 45.21 27.43
N GLN A 396 -1.77 46.36 27.99
CA GLN A 396 -2.32 46.95 29.21
C GLN A 396 -3.31 48.08 28.91
N GLY A 397 -3.49 48.44 27.63
CA GLY A 397 -4.42 49.48 27.19
C GLY A 397 -3.81 50.89 27.11
N ASN A 398 -2.49 51.04 27.28
CA ASN A 398 -1.84 52.33 27.08
C ASN A 398 -1.62 52.59 25.59
N ILE A 399 -1.92 53.80 25.15
CA ILE A 399 -1.71 54.21 23.76
C ILE A 399 -0.21 54.36 23.50
N LYS A 400 0.32 53.60 22.54
CA LYS A 400 1.72 53.72 22.10
C LYS A 400 1.88 54.70 20.95
N ARG A 401 0.96 54.64 19.99
CA ARG A 401 0.98 55.49 18.79
C ARG A 401 -0.39 55.52 18.13
N GLU A 402 -0.63 56.55 17.35
CA GLU A 402 -1.83 56.69 16.56
C GLU A 402 -1.57 57.39 15.22
N ARG A 403 -2.42 57.04 14.25
CA ARG A 403 -2.49 57.68 12.95
C ARG A 403 -3.95 58.03 12.67
N THR A 404 -4.22 59.30 12.44
CA THR A 404 -5.55 59.82 12.10
C THR A 404 -5.58 60.32 10.66
N GLY A 405 -6.79 60.47 10.10
CA GLY A 405 -6.95 61.09 8.78
C GLY A 405 -6.36 60.26 7.64
N ILE A 406 -6.33 58.93 7.77
CA ILE A 406 -5.89 58.04 6.68
C ILE A 406 -6.95 58.11 5.60
N THR A 407 -6.63 58.74 4.47
CA THR A 407 -7.55 58.92 3.35
C THR A 407 -7.82 57.58 2.65
N ILE A 408 -9.11 57.28 2.50
CA ILE A 408 -9.60 56.17 1.71
C ILE A 408 -10.38 56.70 0.50
N ASN A 409 -10.71 55.82 -0.44
CA ASN A 409 -11.50 56.17 -1.61
C ASN A 409 -12.97 56.41 -1.23
N THR A 410 -13.59 57.39 -1.90
CA THR A 410 -14.92 57.90 -1.56
C THR A 410 -16.05 56.93 -1.91
N ILE A 411 -17.05 56.87 -1.03
CA ILE A 411 -18.27 56.04 -1.09
C ILE A 411 -19.20 56.44 -2.25
N VAL A 412 -19.86 55.44 -2.84
CA VAL A 412 -21.08 55.60 -3.64
C VAL A 412 -22.28 55.21 -2.76
N GLY A 413 -23.18 56.16 -2.46
CA GLY A 413 -24.51 55.90 -1.87
C GLY A 413 -24.68 56.08 -0.34
N GLY A 414 -25.55 57.01 0.06
CA GLY A 414 -26.32 56.97 1.31
C GLY A 414 -25.59 57.01 2.66
N GLY A 415 -25.00 58.15 3.05
CA GLY A 415 -24.79 58.54 4.46
C GLY A 415 -23.90 57.68 5.35
N SER A 416 -23.19 56.69 4.82
CA SER A 416 -22.45 55.70 5.63
C SER A 416 -20.96 56.04 5.77
N PHE A 417 -20.32 55.50 6.80
CA PHE A 417 -18.92 55.79 7.18
C PHE A 417 -17.95 54.81 6.53
N ALA A 418 -16.67 55.20 6.45
CA ALA A 418 -15.55 54.36 6.05
C ALA A 418 -15.20 53.31 7.12
N VAL A 419 -16.08 52.33 7.37
CA VAL A 419 -15.88 51.37 8.47
C VAL A 419 -14.74 50.40 8.10
N PRO A 420 -13.65 50.31 8.88
CA PRO A 420 -12.66 49.24 8.72
C PRO A 420 -13.34 47.89 8.87
N HIS A 421 -13.11 46.98 7.93
CA HIS A 421 -13.83 45.70 7.87
C HIS A 421 -12.90 44.51 8.06
N TRP A 422 -11.71 44.54 7.48
CA TRP A 422 -10.67 43.55 7.74
C TRP A 422 -9.33 44.21 8.01
N ILE A 423 -8.52 43.54 8.83
CA ILE A 423 -7.14 43.93 9.13
C ILE A 423 -6.22 42.72 9.02
N GLY A 424 -5.05 42.90 8.42
CA GLY A 424 -4.03 41.87 8.30
C GLY A 424 -2.62 42.45 8.41
N ILE A 425 -1.65 41.60 8.70
CA ILE A 425 -0.22 41.97 8.69
C ILE A 425 0.56 41.02 7.80
N PHE A 426 1.46 41.59 7.00
CA PHE A 426 2.44 40.83 6.24
C PHE A 426 3.73 41.63 6.11
N ASN A 427 4.88 41.02 6.42
CA ASN A 427 6.21 41.65 6.33
C ASN A 427 6.28 43.06 6.97
N ASN A 428 5.81 43.20 8.22
CA ASN A 428 5.74 44.47 8.96
C ASN A 428 4.85 45.54 8.32
N LYS A 429 3.97 45.17 7.39
CA LYS A 429 2.99 46.07 6.78
C LYS A 429 1.58 45.72 7.25
N LEU A 430 0.88 46.74 7.71
CA LEU A 430 -0.51 46.67 8.13
C LEU A 430 -1.37 46.88 6.90
N LEU A 431 -2.31 45.96 6.67
CA LEU A 431 -3.27 46.00 5.59
C LEU A 431 -4.65 46.20 6.20
N ILE A 432 -5.40 47.18 5.69
CA ILE A 432 -6.75 47.47 6.18
C ILE A 432 -7.66 47.60 4.97
N THR A 433 -8.79 46.91 5.02
CA THR A 433 -9.90 47.16 4.10
C THR A 433 -10.99 47.94 4.80
N THR A 434 -11.79 48.65 4.02
CA THR A 434 -13.01 49.30 4.51
C THR A 434 -14.22 48.73 3.79
N ILE A 435 -15.26 48.38 4.56
CA ILE A 435 -16.57 48.13 3.99
C ILE A 435 -17.14 49.49 3.53
N TYR A 436 -17.82 49.49 2.39
CA TYR A 436 -18.37 50.68 1.70
C TYR A 436 -17.35 51.65 1.08
N GLY A 437 -16.20 51.86 1.71
CA GLY A 437 -15.13 52.71 1.19
C GLY A 437 -14.29 52.07 0.07
N LYS A 438 -14.52 50.77 -0.23
CA LYS A 438 -13.87 49.99 -1.29
C LYS A 438 -12.38 50.32 -1.42
N SER A 439 -11.67 50.26 -0.31
CA SER A 439 -10.26 50.64 -0.24
C SER A 439 -9.46 49.54 0.40
N LEU A 440 -8.25 49.30 -0.12
CA LEU A 440 -7.20 48.57 0.55
C LEU A 440 -6.06 49.55 0.86
N VAL A 441 -5.72 49.66 2.14
CA VAL A 441 -4.69 50.58 2.64
C VAL A 441 -3.52 49.80 3.18
N ARG A 442 -2.29 50.20 2.83
CA ARG A 442 -1.06 49.71 3.44
C ARG A 442 -0.42 50.78 4.32
N LEU A 443 -0.07 50.40 5.53
CA LEU A 443 0.71 51.21 6.45
C LEU A 443 1.94 50.45 6.93
N ASP A 444 2.98 51.18 7.30
CA ASP A 444 4.09 50.61 8.05
C ASP A 444 3.66 50.32 9.50
N CYS A 445 3.90 49.11 10.01
CA CYS A 445 3.41 48.70 11.33
C CYS A 445 4.05 49.47 12.49
N GLN A 446 5.26 49.99 12.32
CA GLN A 446 6.00 50.68 13.39
C GLN A 446 5.68 52.18 13.39
N THR A 447 5.80 52.82 12.23
CA THR A 447 5.63 54.27 12.10
C THR A 447 4.16 54.68 11.89
N LEU A 448 3.30 53.75 11.48
CA LEU A 448 1.94 54.02 10.98
C LEU A 448 1.91 55.00 9.80
N ALA A 449 3.03 55.16 9.09
CA ALA A 449 3.04 55.93 7.84
C ALA A 449 2.16 55.22 6.81
N THR A 450 1.20 55.95 6.24
CA THR A 450 0.42 55.46 5.11
C THR A 450 1.33 55.37 3.90
N GLU A 451 1.56 54.17 3.40
CA GLU A 451 2.40 53.94 2.23
C GLU A 451 1.59 54.00 0.95
N GLU A 452 0.42 53.36 0.96
CA GLU A 452 -0.40 53.23 -0.24
C GLU A 452 -1.88 53.02 0.11
N SER A 453 -2.77 53.53 -0.73
CA SER A 453 -4.23 53.36 -0.62
C SER A 453 -4.80 53.20 -2.03
N VAL A 454 -5.47 52.08 -2.29
CA VAL A 454 -5.97 51.72 -3.62
C VAL A 454 -7.47 51.48 -3.60
N ALA A 455 -8.16 51.95 -4.63
CA ALA A 455 -9.57 51.69 -4.84
C ALA A 455 -9.80 50.25 -5.33
N LEU A 456 -10.81 49.60 -4.74
CA LEU A 456 -11.30 48.28 -5.10
C LEU A 456 -12.56 48.44 -5.96
N ALA A 457 -12.75 47.52 -6.89
CA ALA A 457 -13.94 47.50 -7.75
C ALA A 457 -15.16 46.88 -7.04
N THR A 458 -14.95 46.17 -5.94
CA THR A 458 -15.96 45.43 -5.18
C THR A 458 -15.91 45.82 -3.70
N SER A 459 -17.03 45.65 -3.00
CA SER A 459 -17.04 45.63 -1.53
C SER A 459 -16.45 44.32 -1.03
N VAL A 460 -15.72 44.35 0.07
CA VAL A 460 -14.99 43.18 0.58
C VAL A 460 -15.47 42.80 1.97
N THR A 461 -15.56 41.49 2.24
CA THR A 461 -15.90 40.94 3.57
C THR A 461 -14.78 41.24 4.59
N ASP A 462 -15.10 40.99 5.86
CA ASP A 462 -14.23 40.96 7.03
C ASP A 462 -13.32 39.71 7.10
N ASP A 463 -13.44 38.75 6.17
CA ASP A 463 -12.63 37.52 6.16
C ASP A 463 -11.80 37.35 4.88
N ASN A 464 -10.69 38.08 4.83
CA ASN A 464 -9.72 38.04 3.74
C ASN A 464 -8.43 37.34 4.17
N THR A 465 -7.65 36.91 3.19
CA THR A 465 -6.44 36.13 3.43
C THR A 465 -5.21 36.80 2.84
N VAL A 466 -4.09 36.78 3.57
CA VAL A 466 -2.77 37.00 2.99
C VAL A 466 -2.05 35.66 2.87
N SER A 467 -1.67 35.28 1.66
CA SER A 467 -0.88 34.07 1.41
C SER A 467 0.58 34.27 1.78
N ALA A 468 1.30 33.16 2.01
CA ALA A 468 2.72 33.18 2.36
C ALA A 468 3.61 33.88 1.32
N ASP A 469 3.22 33.88 0.04
CA ASP A 469 3.91 34.60 -1.02
C ASP A 469 3.49 36.09 -1.12
N GLY A 470 2.66 36.60 -0.22
CA GLY A 470 2.29 38.01 -0.12
C GLY A 470 1.18 38.44 -1.09
N TYR A 471 0.36 37.51 -1.58
CA TYR A 471 -0.89 37.89 -2.24
C TYR A 471 -2.00 38.03 -1.21
N VAL A 472 -2.76 39.12 -1.33
CA VAL A 472 -3.97 39.39 -0.58
C VAL A 472 -5.14 38.91 -1.43
N PHE A 473 -5.87 37.92 -0.93
CA PHE A 473 -7.11 37.41 -1.51
C PHE A 473 -8.26 38.14 -0.84
N LEU A 474 -8.89 39.05 -1.58
CA LEU A 474 -10.00 39.86 -1.13
C LEU A 474 -11.30 39.26 -1.66
N ASN A 475 -12.12 38.81 -0.74
CA ASN A 475 -13.40 38.20 -1.00
C ASN A 475 -14.47 39.29 -1.20
N GLY A 476 -15.12 39.26 -2.35
CA GLY A 476 -16.23 40.16 -2.63
C GLY A 476 -17.46 39.81 -1.82
N GLU A 477 -18.14 40.83 -1.30
CA GLU A 477 -19.41 40.72 -0.59
C GLU A 477 -20.46 41.64 -1.22
N LYS A 478 -21.67 41.12 -1.39
CA LYS A 478 -22.80 41.92 -1.81
C LYS A 478 -23.25 42.84 -0.68
N SER A 479 -23.08 44.13 -0.90
CA SER A 479 -23.51 45.17 0.02
C SER A 479 -24.93 45.66 -0.31
N SER A 480 -25.78 45.81 0.71
CA SER A 480 -27.07 46.50 0.59
C SER A 480 -26.93 48.01 0.32
N PHE A 481 -25.75 48.57 0.57
CA PHE A 481 -25.44 49.99 0.39
C PHE A 481 -24.73 50.29 -0.94
N ASP A 482 -24.19 49.27 -1.61
CA ASP A 482 -23.56 49.38 -2.93
C ASP A 482 -24.06 48.25 -3.85
N THR A 483 -25.36 48.26 -4.11
CA THR A 483 -26.05 47.20 -4.87
C THR A 483 -25.61 47.11 -6.34
N ALA A 484 -24.86 48.09 -6.84
CA ALA A 484 -24.35 48.14 -8.21
C ALA A 484 -22.91 47.64 -8.33
N ALA A 485 -22.19 47.47 -7.21
CA ALA A 485 -20.84 46.93 -7.26
C ALA A 485 -20.84 45.44 -7.64
N PRO A 486 -19.95 45.01 -8.56
CA PRO A 486 -19.79 43.60 -8.86
C PRO A 486 -19.23 42.86 -7.65
N VAL A 487 -19.66 41.63 -7.39
CA VAL A 487 -19.05 40.75 -6.40
C VAL A 487 -17.86 40.04 -7.04
N GLN A 488 -16.65 40.22 -6.52
CA GLN A 488 -15.42 39.69 -7.16
C GLN A 488 -14.47 39.08 -6.14
N LEU A 489 -13.80 37.97 -6.52
CA LEU A 489 -12.59 37.53 -5.81
C LEU A 489 -11.39 38.23 -6.43
N LEU A 490 -10.77 39.14 -5.68
CA LEU A 490 -9.58 39.85 -6.12
C LEU A 490 -8.32 39.22 -5.51
N LYS A 491 -7.28 39.09 -6.32
CA LYS A 491 -5.93 38.76 -5.87
C LYS A 491 -5.05 39.98 -6.08
N VAL A 492 -4.47 40.50 -5.01
CA VAL A 492 -3.67 41.74 -5.02
C VAL A 492 -2.32 41.50 -4.37
N LYS A 493 -1.21 41.83 -5.04
CA LYS A 493 0.12 41.72 -4.42
C LYS A 493 0.34 42.83 -3.40
N TYR A 494 0.75 42.47 -2.19
CA TYR A 494 0.80 43.40 -1.06
C TYR A 494 1.81 44.55 -1.20
N ASN A 495 2.86 44.38 -2.02
CA ASN A 495 4.04 45.25 -2.05
C ASN A 495 3.83 46.61 -2.72
N ASN A 496 2.93 46.69 -3.71
CA ASN A 496 2.64 47.91 -4.46
C ASN A 496 1.20 47.95 -5.04
N PHE A 497 0.37 46.95 -4.74
CA PHE A 497 -1.00 46.82 -5.24
C PHE A 497 -1.21 46.90 -6.76
N THR A 498 -0.14 46.85 -7.56
CA THR A 498 -0.23 46.96 -9.03
C THR A 498 -0.57 45.62 -9.68
N ASP A 499 -0.05 44.52 -9.13
CA ASP A 499 -0.45 43.17 -9.52
C ASP A 499 -1.80 42.86 -8.86
N LYS A 500 -2.86 43.25 -9.55
CA LYS A 500 -4.26 43.11 -9.15
C LYS A 500 -5.01 42.36 -10.24
N THR A 501 -5.50 41.17 -9.90
CA THR A 501 -6.20 40.27 -10.81
C THR A 501 -7.58 39.94 -10.25
N ILE A 502 -8.61 39.97 -11.10
CA ILE A 502 -9.92 39.40 -10.78
C ILE A 502 -9.82 37.90 -11.05
N LEU A 503 -9.81 37.09 -9.99
CA LEU A 503 -9.77 35.63 -10.11
C LEU A 503 -11.15 35.04 -10.39
N LEU A 504 -12.19 35.65 -9.82
CA LEU A 504 -13.58 35.27 -10.05
C LEU A 504 -14.44 36.52 -10.21
N ALA A 505 -15.21 36.57 -11.29
CA ALA A 505 -16.16 37.64 -11.57
C ALA A 505 -17.55 37.31 -11.00
N ASP A 506 -18.39 38.33 -10.86
CA ASP A 506 -19.74 38.26 -10.29
C ASP A 506 -20.59 37.12 -10.87
N SER A 507 -20.59 36.99 -12.20
CA SER A 507 -21.33 35.95 -12.93
C SER A 507 -20.92 34.51 -12.59
N ALA A 508 -19.73 34.32 -11.99
CA ALA A 508 -19.20 33.01 -11.63
C ALA A 508 -19.42 32.67 -10.15
N PHE A 509 -19.92 33.59 -9.31
CA PHE A 509 -20.42 33.26 -7.99
C PHE A 509 -21.84 32.71 -8.10
N ASN A 510 -22.02 31.40 -7.86
CA ASN A 510 -23.30 30.69 -8.03
C ASN A 510 -24.48 31.17 -7.16
N ASN A 511 -24.32 32.20 -6.33
CA ASN A 511 -25.39 32.78 -5.52
C ASN A 511 -25.46 34.33 -5.56
N GLY A 512 -24.62 35.00 -6.36
CA GLY A 512 -24.63 36.47 -6.55
C GLY A 512 -24.47 37.33 -5.29
N ASN A 513 -24.14 36.71 -4.14
CA ASN A 513 -24.04 37.36 -2.84
C ASN A 513 -22.58 37.43 -2.34
N GLY A 514 -21.68 36.60 -2.87
CA GLY A 514 -20.26 36.57 -2.52
C GLY A 514 -19.86 35.44 -1.59
N SER A 515 -18.79 35.63 -0.84
CA SER A 515 -18.26 34.68 0.14
C SER A 515 -18.16 35.31 1.52
N TYR A 516 -18.51 34.57 2.58
CA TYR A 516 -18.39 35.06 3.95
C TYR A 516 -16.96 34.97 4.47
N GLY A 517 -16.20 33.90 4.20
CA GLY A 517 -14.81 33.86 4.64
C GLY A 517 -13.91 32.89 3.91
N SER A 518 -12.70 33.36 3.58
CA SER A 518 -11.60 32.53 3.06
C SER A 518 -10.84 31.88 4.21
N ILE A 519 -10.04 30.82 3.95
CA ILE A 519 -9.14 30.26 4.98
C ILE A 519 -8.38 31.42 5.57
N ASN A 520 -8.73 31.77 6.81
CA ASN A 520 -7.85 32.54 7.63
C ASN A 520 -6.63 31.63 7.82
N ASN A 521 -5.65 31.80 6.93
CA ASN A 521 -4.31 31.29 7.13
C ASN A 521 -3.92 32.09 8.35
N ASN A 522 -4.19 31.54 9.52
CA ASN A 522 -3.72 32.04 10.79
C ASN A 522 -2.19 31.93 10.74
N ILE A 523 -1.49 32.66 9.83
CA ILE A 523 -0.46 33.57 10.28
C ILE A 523 -1.17 34.29 11.39
N ASP A 524 -1.01 33.68 12.56
CA ASP A 524 -1.74 33.92 13.77
C ASP A 524 -1.92 35.44 13.83
N LYS A 525 -3.11 35.98 14.15
CA LYS A 525 -3.27 37.46 14.20
C LYS A 525 -2.21 38.11 15.13
N SER A 526 -1.40 37.29 15.85
CA SER A 526 -0.03 37.43 16.42
C SER A 526 1.18 37.76 15.50
N GLY A 527 1.07 37.67 14.18
CA GLY A 527 2.18 37.63 13.21
C GLY A 527 3.16 36.47 13.36
N LEU A 528 2.77 35.35 13.99
CA LEU A 528 3.54 34.12 13.90
C LEU A 528 3.35 33.52 12.50
N ASN A 529 4.33 33.83 11.66
CA ASN A 529 4.67 33.12 10.44
C ASN A 529 4.40 31.61 10.62
N LEU A 530 3.35 31.08 9.98
CA LEU A 530 3.08 29.63 9.91
C LEU A 530 4.19 28.86 9.18
N ASN A 531 5.22 29.55 8.68
CA ASN A 531 6.53 28.96 8.40
C ASN A 531 7.38 28.71 9.65
N ALA A 532 6.76 28.38 10.79
CA ALA A 532 7.43 27.46 11.68
C ALA A 532 7.64 26.17 10.86
N LYS A 533 8.80 26.07 10.19
CA LYS A 533 9.34 24.83 9.65
C LYS A 533 8.92 23.76 10.64
N LYS A 534 8.05 22.86 10.22
CA LYS A 534 7.33 21.94 11.11
C LYS A 534 8.24 20.93 11.84
N ASN A 535 9.55 21.11 11.72
CA ASN A 535 10.57 20.42 12.50
C ASN A 535 11.50 21.50 13.09
N ASN A 536 11.32 21.84 14.37
CA ASN A 536 12.29 22.61 15.18
C ASN A 536 13.57 21.80 15.46
N TYR A 537 13.88 20.84 14.59
CA TYR A 537 14.96 19.91 14.75
C TYR A 537 15.60 19.53 13.42
N LEU A 538 16.89 19.23 13.45
CA LEU A 538 17.62 18.58 12.38
C LEU A 538 18.00 17.16 12.81
N THR A 539 18.08 16.24 11.86
CA THR A 539 18.73 14.94 12.06
C THR A 539 20.03 14.92 11.28
N LYS A 540 21.13 14.50 11.91
CA LYS A 540 22.47 14.45 11.29
C LYS A 540 23.16 13.12 11.55
N THR A 541 23.83 12.60 10.52
CA THR A 541 24.57 11.33 10.53
C THR A 541 26.04 11.50 10.11
N ALA A 542 26.49 12.74 9.92
CA ALA A 542 27.83 13.11 9.46
C ALA A 542 28.16 14.54 9.89
N ASP A 543 29.41 14.96 9.68
CA ASP A 543 29.90 16.30 10.03
C ASP A 543 28.97 17.40 9.51
N TYR A 544 28.65 18.37 10.36
CA TYR A 544 27.74 19.45 10.02
C TYR A 544 28.13 20.76 10.70
N THR A 545 28.14 21.85 9.93
CA THR A 545 28.28 23.21 10.44
C THR A 545 26.93 23.90 10.41
N ILE A 546 26.46 24.32 11.57
CA ILE A 546 25.18 25.01 11.73
C ILE A 546 25.28 26.40 11.10
N VAL A 547 24.29 26.75 10.28
CA VAL A 547 24.14 28.08 9.67
C VAL A 547 22.93 28.81 10.26
N LEU A 548 22.89 30.14 10.16
CA LEU A 548 21.77 30.92 10.76
C LEU A 548 20.40 30.53 10.19
N ASN A 549 20.34 30.09 8.93
CA ASN A 549 19.10 29.64 8.28
C ASN A 549 18.56 28.30 8.82
N ASP A 550 19.33 27.61 9.67
CA ASP A 550 18.89 26.39 10.35
C ASP A 550 17.97 26.68 11.53
N PHE A 551 18.09 27.86 12.13
CA PHE A 551 17.32 28.21 13.32
C PHE A 551 15.88 28.61 12.96
N PRO A 552 14.89 28.20 13.77
CA PRO A 552 13.53 28.71 13.65
C PRO A 552 13.45 30.15 14.16
N ASN A 553 12.30 30.80 13.96
CA ASN A 553 12.06 32.19 14.41
C ASN A 553 12.18 32.39 15.93
N ASN A 554 12.21 31.31 16.73
CA ASN A 554 12.44 31.35 18.18
C ASN A 554 13.93 31.30 18.57
N ASN A 555 14.85 31.27 17.61
CA ASN A 555 16.30 31.17 17.80
C ASN A 555 16.78 29.93 18.57
N CYS A 556 15.95 28.87 18.66
CA CYS A 556 16.27 27.63 19.35
C CYS A 556 16.29 26.45 18.37
N LEU A 557 17.41 25.74 18.25
CA LEU A 557 17.59 24.61 17.34
C LEU A 557 17.84 23.30 18.11
N LEU A 558 17.06 22.25 17.84
CA LEU A 558 17.34 20.89 18.31
C LEU A 558 18.06 20.09 17.22
N ILE A 559 19.04 19.27 17.57
CA ILE A 559 19.72 18.36 16.64
C ILE A 559 19.73 16.95 17.22
N PHE A 560 19.07 16.02 16.51
CA PHE A 560 19.18 14.58 16.73
C PHE A 560 20.38 14.04 15.94
N ALA A 561 21.43 13.65 16.64
CA ALA A 561 22.68 13.18 16.06
C ALA A 561 22.77 11.65 16.16
N ASP A 562 22.82 10.97 15.02
CA ASP A 562 22.95 9.51 14.91
C ASP A 562 24.34 9.15 14.39
N ALA A 563 25.19 8.68 15.30
CA ALA A 563 26.56 8.27 15.02
C ALA A 563 26.70 6.77 14.75
N THR A 564 25.62 6.05 14.42
CA THR A 564 25.63 4.61 14.15
C THR A 564 26.73 4.21 13.16
N THR A 565 26.95 5.01 12.11
CA THR A 565 27.89 4.72 11.03
C THR A 565 29.33 5.13 11.35
N ALA A 566 29.53 6.30 11.98
CA ALA A 566 30.85 6.84 12.31
C ALA A 566 30.72 7.96 13.36
N ALA A 567 31.82 8.23 14.10
CA ALA A 567 31.91 9.42 14.94
C ALA A 567 31.99 10.68 14.06
N PHE A 568 31.34 11.78 14.48
CA PHE A 568 31.30 13.03 13.70
C PHE A 568 31.12 14.27 14.58
N THR A 569 31.26 15.44 13.96
CA THR A 569 31.28 16.75 14.61
C THR A 569 30.10 17.63 14.19
N ILE A 570 29.41 18.23 15.16
CA ILE A 570 28.48 19.34 14.98
C ILE A 570 29.20 20.64 15.35
N THR A 571 29.45 21.51 14.37
CA THR A 571 30.11 22.81 14.58
C THR A 571 29.07 23.92 14.73
N LEU A 572 29.16 24.67 15.83
CA LEU A 572 28.31 25.83 16.13
C LEU A 572 28.56 26.99 15.14
N PRO A 573 27.57 27.90 14.95
CA PRO A 573 27.81 29.15 14.22
C PRO A 573 28.78 30.05 15.00
N THR A 574 29.27 31.12 14.37
CA THR A 574 30.09 32.09 15.10
C THR A 574 29.30 32.73 16.24
N ALA A 575 29.89 32.92 17.42
CA ALA A 575 29.18 33.52 18.55
C ALA A 575 28.59 34.89 18.20
N LEU A 576 29.35 35.72 17.45
CA LEU A 576 28.92 37.05 17.00
C LEU A 576 27.63 37.01 16.17
N SER A 577 27.56 36.10 15.19
CA SER A 577 26.41 35.98 14.31
C SER A 577 25.20 35.32 14.97
N SER A 578 25.39 34.71 16.15
CA SER A 578 24.38 33.89 16.84
C SER A 578 24.03 34.44 18.23
N ASN A 579 24.19 35.74 18.49
CA ASN A 579 23.89 36.33 19.78
C ASN A 579 22.44 36.04 20.23
N GLY A 580 22.27 35.37 21.38
CA GLY A 580 20.98 34.99 21.94
C GLY A 580 20.41 33.67 21.42
N TYR A 581 21.06 33.02 20.44
CA TYR A 581 20.63 31.74 19.87
C TYR A 581 21.02 30.57 20.77
N GLU A 582 20.20 29.53 20.75
CA GLU A 582 20.31 28.34 21.59
C GLU A 582 20.31 27.07 20.72
N VAL A 583 21.25 26.16 20.98
CA VAL A 583 21.38 24.88 20.26
C VAL A 583 21.39 23.75 21.28
N THR A 584 20.43 22.84 21.15
CA THR A 584 20.45 21.54 21.84
C THR A 584 20.90 20.46 20.86
N VAL A 585 21.95 19.71 21.21
CA VAL A 585 22.36 18.51 20.46
C VAL A 585 22.16 17.30 21.35
N ILE A 586 21.53 16.25 20.83
CA ILE A 586 21.33 14.97 21.52
C ILE A 586 21.86 13.83 20.64
N LYS A 587 22.66 12.93 21.22
CA LYS A 587 23.05 11.68 20.56
C LYS A 587 21.89 10.68 20.68
N THR A 588 21.42 10.12 19.57
CA THR A 588 20.21 9.27 19.56
C THR A 588 20.47 7.78 19.50
N ASP A 589 21.65 7.38 19.03
CA ASP A 589 22.01 5.97 18.84
C ASP A 589 22.86 5.42 19.99
N ALA A 590 22.89 4.10 20.12
CA ALA A 590 23.62 3.37 21.17
C ALA A 590 25.03 2.90 20.75
N SER A 591 25.55 3.33 19.60
CA SER A 591 26.89 2.93 19.16
C SER A 591 27.98 3.57 20.01
N ALA A 592 29.19 2.98 19.97
CA ALA A 592 30.38 3.50 20.65
C ALA A 592 30.95 4.79 19.99
N ASN A 593 30.42 5.21 18.85
CA ASN A 593 30.86 6.41 18.15
C ASN A 593 30.32 7.66 18.84
N SER A 594 31.20 8.61 19.14
CA SER A 594 30.83 9.87 19.80
C SER A 594 30.34 10.94 18.82
N VAL A 595 29.47 11.82 19.30
CA VAL A 595 29.14 13.10 18.64
C VAL A 595 29.93 14.21 19.34
N THR A 596 30.74 14.96 18.58
CA THR A 596 31.50 16.10 19.12
C THR A 596 30.79 17.41 18.79
N VAL A 597 30.41 18.20 19.80
CA VAL A 597 29.91 19.57 19.61
C VAL A 597 31.09 20.54 19.73
N LYS A 598 31.31 21.34 18.69
CA LYS A 598 32.52 22.17 18.54
C LYS A 598 32.17 23.64 18.32
N GLY A 599 32.88 24.55 18.97
CA GLY A 599 32.79 25.99 18.69
C GLY A 599 33.39 26.35 17.32
N ASN A 600 32.87 27.39 16.66
CA ASN A 600 33.36 27.79 15.34
C ASN A 600 34.83 28.25 15.41
N GLY A 601 35.71 27.72 14.56
CA GLY A 601 37.14 28.02 14.60
C GLY A 601 37.77 27.72 15.96
N SER A 602 38.35 28.74 16.59
CA SER A 602 38.96 28.68 17.94
C SER A 602 38.02 29.10 19.07
N GLN A 603 36.74 29.37 18.79
CA GLN A 603 35.79 29.81 19.82
C GLN A 603 35.51 28.71 20.84
N LEU A 604 35.39 29.09 22.11
CA LEU A 604 35.16 28.14 23.20
C LEU A 604 33.66 28.02 23.54
N ILE A 605 33.28 26.83 24.01
CA ILE A 605 32.05 26.50 24.70
C ILE A 605 32.41 26.37 26.19
N ASN A 606 32.02 27.34 27.01
CA ASN A 606 32.63 27.56 28.33
C ASN A 606 34.17 27.64 28.18
N ALA A 607 34.92 26.72 28.81
CA ALA A 607 36.39 26.73 28.81
C ALA A 607 37.05 25.80 27.76
N SER A 608 36.28 25.11 26.91
CA SER A 608 36.81 24.15 25.91
C SER A 608 36.28 24.43 24.51
N ASN A 609 37.08 24.19 23.46
CA ASN A 609 36.60 24.31 22.07
C ASN A 609 35.63 23.18 21.68
N THR A 610 35.70 22.04 22.36
CA THR A 610 34.89 20.84 22.07
C THR A 610 34.23 20.29 23.32
N GLN A 611 33.06 19.70 23.12
CA GLN A 611 32.27 18.96 24.09
C GLN A 611 31.85 17.63 23.45
N VAL A 612 31.94 16.51 24.18
CA VAL A 612 31.72 15.17 23.62
C VAL A 612 30.46 14.56 24.21
N LEU A 613 29.59 14.02 23.35
CA LEU A 613 28.43 13.20 23.71
C LEU A 613 28.77 11.75 23.36
N ALA A 614 28.93 10.90 24.37
CA ALA A 614 29.51 9.56 24.21
C ALA A 614 28.46 8.44 24.31
N ALA A 615 27.42 8.62 25.13
CA ALA A 615 26.36 7.65 25.34
C ALA A 615 25.06 8.04 24.61
N GLN A 616 24.19 7.04 24.39
CA GLN A 616 22.85 7.30 23.91
C GLN A 616 22.11 8.24 24.86
N TYR A 617 21.46 9.25 24.29
CA TYR A 617 20.73 10.32 24.98
C TYR A 617 21.58 11.31 25.76
N ASP A 618 22.91 11.24 25.66
CA ASP A 618 23.76 12.37 26.05
C ASP A 618 23.33 13.60 25.26
N LYS A 619 23.16 14.71 25.97
CA LYS A 619 22.73 15.98 25.40
C LYS A 619 23.53 17.14 25.94
N ILE A 620 23.65 18.18 25.13
CA ILE A 620 24.20 19.48 25.54
C ILE A 620 23.29 20.59 25.02
N ASN A 621 23.05 21.58 25.87
CA ASN A 621 22.37 22.81 25.49
C ASN A 621 23.35 23.98 25.55
N VAL A 622 23.49 24.70 24.44
CA VAL A 622 24.49 25.76 24.29
C VAL A 622 23.83 27.05 23.85
N LYS A 623 24.10 28.14 24.55
CA LYS A 623 23.60 29.48 24.23
C LYS A 623 24.73 30.47 23.98
N SER A 624 24.64 31.23 22.90
CA SER A 624 25.60 32.28 22.58
C SER A 624 25.19 33.63 23.20
N ASN A 625 26.16 34.39 23.71
CA ASN A 625 25.96 35.77 24.19
C ASN A 625 26.51 36.84 23.21
N GLY A 626 26.83 36.45 21.97
CA GLY A 626 27.43 37.35 20.98
C GLY A 626 28.95 37.42 21.01
N VAL A 627 29.60 36.86 22.04
CA VAL A 627 31.07 36.85 22.20
C VAL A 627 31.59 35.42 22.35
N GLN A 628 30.92 34.61 23.17
CA GLN A 628 31.29 33.24 23.49
C GLN A 628 30.04 32.36 23.63
N ASN A 629 30.22 31.04 23.56
CA ASN A 629 29.16 30.05 23.74
C ASN A 629 29.18 29.50 25.18
N PHE A 630 28.02 29.33 25.80
CA PHE A 630 27.86 28.86 27.18
C PHE A 630 26.97 27.63 27.25
N ILE A 631 27.35 26.66 28.08
CA ILE A 631 26.45 25.56 28.44
C ILE A 631 25.45 26.07 29.47
N ILE A 632 24.16 25.82 29.26
CA ILE A 632 23.06 26.34 30.10
C ILE A 632 22.17 25.23 30.67
#